data_AF-A0A816WCW4-F1
#
_entry.id   AF-A0A816WCW4-F1
#
_cell.length_a   1.000
_cell.length_b   1.000
_cell.length_c   1.000
_cell.angle_alpha   90.00
_cell.angle_beta   90.00
_cell.angle_gamma   90.00
#
_symmetry.space_group_name_H-M   'P 1'
#
loop_
_entity.id
_entity.type
_entity.pdbx_description
1 polymer ?
#
loop_
_entity_poly.entity_id
_entity_poly.type
_entity_poly.pdbx_seq_one_letter_code
_entity_poly.pdbx_strand_id
1 'polypeptide(L)'
;MAYFPLVMAGWLVHSVACFYLIRTIRHTLIRTILTLAPCILLTHIACQDLTKIHFLSILTVSLYWMMSIRLIHLTVLSPNKLTAFRSFVFQILWNIFPIVSSKSIENQWPIIVDFISVGMKVTVNHWLYEWLLSCEPNDSYARIAMFYFALLTTSYMTDIQTGFIRLITRDEYTLESFTNFPLFSRSLRDFWGRRYNRLVGTVLKESLFQPLNLYISSREIMALITFIVSGLLHVHIVIVVFNDVSSALSTFAFFIVNSIACGIEAYMKIQLPQPLGSLVTHLFLLLTAPMCIGVYTREVAYFPVNVPPLYDNKWIPKFSIPSVCPK
;
A
#
# COMPACT_ATOMS: atom_id res chain seq x y z
N MET A 1 22.25 -6.01 6.54
CA MET A 1 22.34 -4.78 5.70
C MET A 1 23.67 -4.69 4.94
N ALA A 2 24.42 -5.78 4.75
CA ALA A 2 25.72 -5.71 4.06
C ALA A 2 25.56 -5.34 2.58
N TYR A 3 24.43 -5.72 1.97
CA TYR A 3 24.16 -5.52 0.54
C TYR A 3 23.37 -4.25 0.21
N PHE A 4 22.98 -3.44 1.19
CA PHE A 4 22.09 -2.30 0.93
C PHE A 4 22.65 -1.29 -0.09
N PRO A 5 23.91 -0.82 0.01
CA PRO A 5 24.48 0.09 -0.99
C PRO A 5 24.56 -0.53 -2.39
N LEU A 6 24.88 -1.83 -2.46
CA LEU A 6 24.98 -2.57 -3.71
C LEU A 6 23.62 -2.71 -4.40
N VAL A 7 22.58 -3.05 -3.63
CA VAL A 7 21.19 -3.13 -4.13
C VAL A 7 20.72 -1.78 -4.65
N MET A 8 21.00 -0.69 -3.93
CA MET A 8 20.63 0.67 -4.36
C MET A 8 21.35 1.07 -5.65
N ALA A 9 22.66 0.81 -5.75
CA ALA A 9 23.42 1.03 -6.98
C ALA A 9 22.86 0.18 -8.13
N GLY A 10 22.48 -1.07 -7.87
CA GLY A 10 21.84 -1.95 -8.83
C GLY A 10 20.52 -1.39 -9.36
N TRP A 11 19.64 -0.89 -8.49
CA TRP A 11 18.39 -0.24 -8.89
C TRP A 11 18.61 1.02 -9.73
N LEU A 12 19.63 1.82 -9.39
CA LEU A 12 19.99 3.03 -10.14
C LEU A 12 20.47 2.66 -11.55
N VAL A 13 21.46 1.76 -11.64
CA VAL A 13 22.04 1.30 -12.91
C VAL A 13 20.95 0.66 -13.78
N HIS A 14 20.09 -0.18 -13.19
CA HIS A 14 18.99 -0.79 -13.90
C HIS A 14 17.98 0.23 -14.42
N SER A 15 17.61 1.23 -13.61
CA SER A 15 16.70 2.31 -14.04
C SER A 15 17.26 3.12 -15.21
N VAL A 16 18.58 3.40 -15.20
CA VAL A 16 19.28 4.08 -16.30
C VAL A 16 19.32 3.19 -17.55
N ALA A 17 19.63 1.90 -17.41
CA ALA A 17 19.63 0.93 -18.50
C ALA A 17 18.23 0.76 -19.10
N CYS A 18 17.18 0.74 -18.26
CA CYS A 18 15.79 0.72 -18.66
C CYS A 18 15.45 1.87 -19.62
N PHE A 19 15.93 3.07 -19.31
CA PHE A 19 15.68 4.26 -20.12
C PHE A 19 16.55 4.35 -21.39
N TYR A 20 17.85 4.11 -21.32
CA TYR A 20 18.71 4.33 -22.50
C TYR A 20 18.80 3.11 -23.42
N LEU A 21 18.73 1.90 -22.87
CA LEU A 21 19.05 0.67 -23.59
C LEU A 21 17.82 -0.23 -23.78
N ILE A 22 17.12 -0.58 -22.71
CA ILE A 22 16.12 -1.65 -22.75
C ILE A 22 14.84 -1.19 -23.46
N ARG A 23 14.37 0.04 -23.20
CA ARG A 23 13.13 0.53 -23.83
C ARG A 23 13.20 0.67 -25.36
N THR A 24 14.39 0.85 -25.92
CA THR A 24 14.60 1.04 -27.38
C THR A 24 14.58 -0.28 -28.14
N ILE A 25 14.66 -1.41 -27.43
CA ILE A 25 14.56 -2.76 -28.00
C ILE A 25 13.16 -2.95 -28.58
N ARG A 26 13.10 -3.32 -29.86
CA ARG A 26 11.83 -3.52 -30.60
C ARG A 26 11.06 -4.76 -30.13
N HIS A 27 11.76 -5.83 -29.74
CA HIS A 27 11.14 -7.09 -29.37
C HIS A 27 10.62 -7.07 -27.93
N THR A 28 9.29 -7.05 -27.75
CA THR A 28 8.64 -6.92 -26.43
C THR A 28 9.11 -7.99 -25.45
N LEU A 29 9.24 -9.25 -25.87
CA LEU A 29 9.68 -10.33 -24.98
C LEU A 29 11.08 -10.09 -24.41
N ILE A 30 12.02 -9.65 -25.26
CA ILE A 30 13.41 -9.39 -24.83
C ILE A 30 13.41 -8.22 -23.84
N ARG A 31 12.64 -7.17 -24.15
CA ARG A 31 12.47 -6.01 -23.27
C ARG A 31 11.87 -6.39 -21.92
N THR A 32 10.88 -7.28 -21.91
CA THR A 32 10.26 -7.80 -20.67
C THR A 32 11.28 -8.57 -19.85
N ILE A 33 12.01 -9.51 -20.44
CA ILE A 33 13.02 -10.31 -19.73
C ILE A 33 14.11 -9.41 -19.15
N LEU A 34 14.66 -8.50 -19.96
CA LEU A 34 15.71 -7.59 -19.53
C LEU A 34 15.25 -6.59 -18.47
N THR A 35 13.96 -6.24 -18.43
CA THR A 35 13.41 -5.40 -17.36
C THR A 35 13.16 -6.22 -16.09
N LEU A 36 12.53 -7.38 -16.22
CA LEU A 36 11.99 -8.15 -15.11
C LEU A 36 13.06 -8.96 -14.37
N ALA A 37 14.00 -9.58 -15.08
CA ALA A 37 15.02 -10.43 -14.45
C ALA A 37 15.90 -9.66 -13.44
N PRO A 38 16.42 -8.45 -13.75
CA PRO A 38 17.15 -7.66 -12.76
C PRO A 38 16.25 -7.20 -11.61
N CYS A 39 14.99 -6.82 -11.86
CA CYS A 39 14.05 -6.47 -10.79
C CYS A 39 13.83 -7.62 -9.81
N ILE A 40 13.64 -8.85 -10.31
CA ILE A 40 13.48 -10.06 -9.48
C ILE A 40 14.76 -10.31 -8.68
N LEU A 41 15.93 -10.28 -9.34
CA LEU A 41 17.21 -10.54 -8.68
C LEU A 41 17.50 -9.51 -7.59
N LEU A 42 17.36 -8.22 -7.89
CA LEU A 42 17.58 -7.14 -6.93
C LEU A 42 16.62 -7.23 -5.76
N THR A 43 15.33 -7.50 -6.01
CA THR A 43 14.35 -7.69 -4.94
C THR A 43 14.72 -8.91 -4.09
N HIS A 44 15.11 -10.03 -4.71
CA HIS A 44 15.51 -11.23 -3.98
C HIS A 44 16.72 -10.99 -3.07
N ILE A 45 17.80 -10.40 -3.60
CA ILE A 45 19.00 -10.07 -2.81
C ILE A 45 18.65 -9.12 -1.67
N ALA A 46 17.83 -8.10 -1.94
CA ALA A 46 17.42 -7.13 -0.92
C ALA A 46 16.58 -7.75 0.20
N CYS A 47 15.79 -8.77 -0.12
CA CYS A 47 14.91 -9.48 0.80
C CYS A 47 15.64 -10.47 1.74
N GLN A 48 16.85 -10.91 1.42
CA GLN A 48 17.59 -11.91 2.21
C GLN A 48 17.97 -11.40 3.61
N ASP A 49 18.32 -10.13 3.71
CA ASP A 49 18.86 -9.48 4.92
C ASP A 49 17.79 -8.75 5.76
N LEU A 50 16.51 -8.88 5.41
CA LEU A 50 15.44 -8.12 6.07
C LEU A 50 15.14 -8.68 7.47
N THR A 51 14.98 -7.76 8.42
CA THR A 51 14.49 -8.08 9.76
C THR A 51 13.08 -8.66 9.66
N LYS A 52 12.90 -9.88 10.17
CA LYS A 52 11.60 -10.56 10.17
C LYS A 52 10.59 -9.80 11.02
N ILE A 53 9.32 -9.89 10.64
CA ILE A 53 8.15 -9.37 11.38
C ILE A 53 8.14 -7.83 11.54
N HIS A 54 9.16 -7.12 11.06
CA HIS A 54 9.29 -5.67 11.19
C HIS A 54 8.57 -4.91 10.08
N PHE A 55 7.84 -3.84 10.43
CA PHE A 55 7.03 -3.01 9.54
C PHE A 55 7.87 -2.34 8.44
N LEU A 56 9.08 -1.87 8.78
CA LEU A 56 10.01 -1.31 7.79
C LEU A 56 10.38 -2.32 6.70
N SER A 57 10.45 -3.62 7.02
CA SER A 57 10.71 -4.67 6.03
C SER A 57 9.53 -4.79 5.06
N ILE A 58 8.29 -4.67 5.54
CA ILE A 58 7.07 -4.66 4.72
C ILE A 58 7.08 -3.49 3.75
N LEU A 59 7.40 -2.28 4.24
CA LEU A 59 7.54 -1.09 3.40
C LEU A 59 8.66 -1.25 2.36
N THR A 60 9.78 -1.84 2.75
CA THR A 60 10.94 -2.06 1.88
C THR A 60 10.61 -3.01 0.73
N VAL A 61 9.99 -4.16 1.04
CA VAL A 61 9.50 -5.11 0.01
C VAL A 61 8.50 -4.42 -0.92
N SER A 62 7.56 -3.65 -0.34
CA SER A 62 6.54 -2.92 -1.11
C SER A 62 7.18 -1.92 -2.06
N LEU A 63 8.20 -1.18 -1.63
CA LEU A 63 8.92 -0.22 -2.47
C LEU A 63 9.59 -0.90 -3.67
N TYR A 64 10.28 -2.03 -3.47
CA TYR A 64 10.90 -2.76 -4.58
C TYR A 64 9.89 -3.28 -5.61
N TRP A 65 8.72 -3.73 -5.14
CA TRP A 65 7.61 -4.07 -6.03
C TRP A 65 7.09 -2.85 -6.80
N MET A 66 6.89 -1.71 -6.13
CA MET A 66 6.42 -0.49 -6.80
C MET A 66 7.43 0.01 -7.83
N MET A 67 8.73 -0.09 -7.54
CA MET A 67 9.80 0.22 -8.51
C MET A 67 9.75 -0.74 -9.71
N SER A 68 9.63 -2.04 -9.45
CA SER A 68 9.50 -3.06 -10.51
C SER A 68 8.31 -2.79 -11.43
N ILE A 69 7.13 -2.54 -10.85
CA ILE A 69 5.89 -2.27 -11.58
C ILE A 69 6.03 -1.00 -12.43
N ARG A 70 6.62 0.06 -11.86
CA ARG A 70 6.85 1.33 -12.58
C ARG A 70 7.84 1.13 -13.73
N LEU A 71 8.90 0.35 -13.55
CA LEU A 71 9.84 0.05 -14.63
C LEU A 71 9.16 -0.76 -15.75
N ILE A 72 8.39 -1.80 -15.41
CA ILE A 72 7.63 -2.59 -16.40
C ILE A 72 6.68 -1.71 -17.20
N HIS A 73 5.98 -0.77 -16.56
CA HIS A 73 5.15 0.20 -17.27
C HIS A 73 5.96 1.01 -18.27
N LEU A 74 7.03 1.66 -17.80
CA LEU A 74 7.78 2.64 -18.59
C LEU A 74 8.71 2.01 -19.63
N THR A 75 9.06 0.73 -19.50
CA THR A 75 9.85 0.02 -20.50
C THR A 75 8.99 -0.90 -21.37
N VAL A 76 8.07 -1.68 -20.80
CA VAL A 76 7.36 -2.73 -21.53
C VAL A 76 6.03 -2.25 -22.09
N LEU A 77 5.14 -1.74 -21.22
CA LEU A 77 3.76 -1.43 -21.60
C LEU A 77 3.65 -0.10 -22.35
N SER A 78 4.51 0.86 -22.04
CA SER A 78 4.45 2.21 -22.61
C SER A 78 5.85 2.82 -22.79
N PRO A 79 6.75 2.17 -23.58
CA PRO A 79 8.15 2.58 -23.77
C PRO A 79 8.33 4.02 -24.24
N ASN A 80 7.36 4.53 -25.02
CA ASN A 80 7.43 5.84 -25.67
C ASN A 80 6.68 6.94 -24.92
N LYS A 81 6.04 6.63 -23.78
CA LYS A 81 5.21 7.60 -23.03
C LYS A 81 6.01 8.77 -22.47
N LEU A 82 7.25 8.51 -22.02
CA LEU A 82 8.13 9.52 -21.44
C LEU A 82 9.38 9.65 -22.29
N THR A 83 9.45 10.67 -23.14
CA THR A 83 10.58 10.88 -24.04
C THR A 83 11.82 11.41 -23.30
N ALA A 84 11.62 12.29 -22.31
CA ALA A 84 12.69 12.91 -21.53
C ALA A 84 13.11 12.10 -20.29
N PHE A 85 14.41 12.01 -20.05
CA PHE A 85 14.99 11.29 -18.89
C PHE A 85 14.52 11.89 -17.57
N ARG A 86 14.42 13.22 -17.50
CA ARG A 86 13.93 13.94 -16.31
C ARG A 86 12.53 13.47 -15.89
N SER A 87 11.60 13.37 -16.83
CA SER A 87 10.23 12.92 -16.55
C SER A 87 10.18 11.45 -16.11
N PHE A 88 11.04 10.61 -16.70
CA PHE A 88 11.20 9.21 -16.27
C PHE A 88 11.71 9.12 -14.83
N VAL A 89 12.77 9.86 -14.49
CA VAL A 89 13.32 9.89 -13.13
C VAL A 89 12.29 10.39 -12.12
N PHE A 90 11.53 11.45 -12.44
CA PHE A 90 10.48 11.92 -11.54
C PHE A 90 9.39 10.88 -11.27
N GLN A 91 9.00 10.10 -12.27
CA GLN A 91 8.02 9.02 -12.11
C GLN A 91 8.54 7.87 -11.24
N ILE A 92 9.85 7.60 -11.28
CA ILE A 92 10.50 6.62 -10.40
C ILE A 92 10.62 7.19 -8.97
N LEU A 93 11.07 8.44 -8.82
CA LEU A 93 11.19 9.11 -7.53
C LEU A 93 9.85 9.31 -6.83
N TRP A 94 8.74 9.41 -7.57
CA TRP A 94 7.40 9.52 -7.00
C TRP A 94 7.05 8.36 -6.06
N ASN A 95 7.62 7.16 -6.28
CA ASN A 95 7.42 6.01 -5.38
C ASN A 95 8.03 6.24 -3.97
N ILE A 96 9.00 7.15 -3.86
CA ILE A 96 9.67 7.52 -2.60
C ILE A 96 9.07 8.82 -2.06
N PHE A 97 8.86 9.80 -2.94
CA PHE A 97 8.32 11.12 -2.63
C PHE A 97 7.05 11.38 -3.45
N PRO A 98 5.88 10.91 -3.00
CA PRO A 98 4.63 11.01 -3.74
C PRO A 98 4.04 12.42 -3.61
N ILE A 99 4.81 13.44 -4.01
CA ILE A 99 4.42 14.84 -3.96
C ILE A 99 3.48 15.10 -5.15
N VAL A 100 2.33 15.68 -4.84
CA VAL A 100 1.29 16.04 -5.81
C VAL A 100 0.91 17.51 -5.63
N SER A 101 0.37 18.12 -6.68
CA SER A 101 -0.16 19.48 -6.55
C SER A 101 -1.43 19.45 -5.71
N SER A 102 -1.52 20.36 -4.75
CA SER A 102 -2.72 20.59 -3.93
C SER A 102 -3.99 20.75 -4.80
N LYS A 103 -3.87 21.44 -5.94
CA LYS A 103 -4.97 21.64 -6.91
C LYS A 103 -5.52 20.36 -7.54
N SER A 104 -4.75 19.27 -7.52
CA SER A 104 -5.19 17.97 -8.04
C SER A 104 -6.08 17.20 -7.04
N ILE A 105 -6.13 17.63 -5.78
CA ILE A 105 -6.94 17.01 -4.74
C ILE A 105 -8.31 17.67 -4.71
N GLU A 106 -9.33 16.90 -5.04
CA GLU A 106 -10.72 17.32 -4.91
C GLU A 106 -11.06 17.57 -3.42
N ASN A 107 -11.64 18.73 -3.13
CA ASN A 107 -12.06 19.13 -1.78
C ASN A 107 -10.93 19.07 -0.74
N GLN A 108 -9.76 19.62 -1.05
CA GLN A 108 -8.64 19.68 -0.11
C GLN A 108 -9.03 20.44 1.16
N TRP A 109 -8.84 19.78 2.30
CA TRP A 109 -9.16 20.34 3.60
C TRP A 109 -8.15 21.42 4.00
N PRO A 110 -8.56 22.41 4.83
CA PRO A 110 -7.64 23.38 5.40
C PRO A 110 -6.49 22.70 6.15
N ILE A 111 -5.29 23.29 6.13
CA ILE A 111 -4.09 22.71 6.75
C ILE A 111 -4.28 22.39 8.25
N ILE A 112 -5.14 23.13 8.96
CA ILE A 112 -5.45 22.88 10.38
C ILE A 112 -6.06 21.49 10.60
N VAL A 113 -6.78 20.95 9.62
CA VAL A 113 -7.38 19.61 9.68
C VAL A 113 -6.30 18.53 9.68
N ASP A 114 -5.18 18.73 8.97
CA ASP A 114 -4.06 17.78 8.98
C ASP A 114 -3.45 17.68 10.39
N PHE A 115 -3.26 18.82 11.06
CA PHE A 115 -2.73 18.85 12.43
C PHE A 115 -3.70 18.21 13.44
N ILE A 116 -5.01 18.45 13.30
CA ILE A 116 -6.04 17.79 14.12
C ILE A 116 -6.03 16.27 13.86
N SER A 117 -5.94 15.85 12.59
CA SER A 117 -5.85 14.44 12.18
C SER A 117 -4.64 13.77 12.82
N VAL A 118 -3.47 14.42 12.83
CA VAL A 118 -2.26 13.90 13.49
C VAL A 118 -2.51 13.65 14.97
N GLY A 119 -3.01 14.63 15.72
CA GLY A 119 -3.27 14.50 17.15
C GLY A 119 -4.26 13.36 17.47
N MET A 120 -5.34 13.28 16.70
CA MET A 120 -6.34 12.20 16.82
C MET A 120 -5.72 10.83 16.51
N LYS A 121 -5.04 10.69 15.37
CA LYS A 121 -4.48 9.41 14.93
C LYS A 121 -3.37 8.92 15.86
N VAL A 122 -2.48 9.79 16.35
CA VAL A 122 -1.45 9.41 17.33
C VAL A 122 -2.10 8.85 18.59
N THR A 123 -3.08 9.56 19.13
CA THR A 123 -3.81 9.15 20.34
C THR A 123 -4.51 7.81 20.16
N VAL A 124 -5.31 7.67 19.10
CA VAL A 124 -6.07 6.44 18.83
C VAL A 124 -5.13 5.28 18.52
N ASN A 125 -4.05 5.52 17.77
CA ASN A 125 -3.09 4.46 17.44
C ASN A 125 -2.38 3.93 18.67
N HIS A 126 -1.90 4.81 19.55
CA HIS A 126 -1.22 4.40 20.80
C HIS A 126 -2.17 3.65 21.73
N TRP A 127 -3.42 4.12 21.86
CA TRP A 127 -4.44 3.44 22.66
C TRP A 127 -4.79 2.04 22.10
N LEU A 128 -5.00 1.93 20.79
CA LEU A 128 -5.24 0.63 20.14
C LEU A 128 -4.02 -0.29 20.23
N TYR A 129 -2.81 0.26 20.09
CA TYR A 129 -1.56 -0.49 20.21
C TYR A 129 -1.42 -1.12 21.60
N GLU A 130 -1.61 -0.34 22.66
CA GLU A 130 -1.50 -0.82 24.04
C GLU A 130 -2.55 -1.92 24.32
N TRP A 131 -3.78 -1.74 23.83
CA TRP A 131 -4.83 -2.74 23.99
C TRP A 131 -4.54 -4.03 23.18
N LEU A 132 -4.07 -3.92 21.94
CA LEU A 132 -3.64 -5.06 21.12
C LEU A 132 -2.46 -5.81 21.73
N LEU A 133 -1.52 -5.09 22.34
CA LEU A 133 -0.35 -5.65 23.02
C LEU A 133 -0.74 -6.42 24.29
N SER A 134 -1.76 -5.94 25.03
CA SER A 134 -2.23 -6.61 26.25
C SER A 134 -2.99 -7.91 26.01
N CYS A 135 -3.44 -8.17 24.78
CA CYS A 135 -4.33 -9.28 24.46
C CYS A 135 -3.62 -10.45 23.79
N GLU A 136 -4.07 -11.66 24.09
CA GLU A 136 -3.54 -12.89 23.50
C GLU A 136 -3.71 -12.93 21.97
N PRO A 137 -2.66 -13.28 21.21
CA PRO A 137 -2.71 -13.40 19.75
C PRO A 137 -3.79 -14.35 19.26
N ASN A 138 -4.64 -13.86 18.36
CA ASN A 138 -5.69 -14.64 17.71
C ASN A 138 -6.10 -13.97 16.37
N ASP A 139 -7.02 -14.60 15.66
CA ASP A 139 -7.63 -14.09 14.42
C ASP A 139 -9.13 -13.83 14.58
N SER A 140 -9.56 -13.44 15.78
CA SER A 140 -10.95 -13.00 15.95
C SER A 140 -11.26 -11.78 15.10
N TYR A 141 -12.50 -11.71 14.62
CA TYR A 141 -12.96 -10.54 13.86
C TYR A 141 -12.83 -9.25 14.67
N ALA A 142 -13.01 -9.30 15.99
CA ALA A 142 -12.89 -8.13 16.84
C ALA A 142 -11.43 -7.62 16.94
N ARG A 143 -10.46 -8.52 17.13
CA ARG A 143 -9.02 -8.17 17.12
C ARG A 143 -8.57 -7.69 15.74
N ILE A 144 -9.05 -8.32 14.68
CA ILE A 144 -8.78 -7.90 13.29
C ILE A 144 -9.36 -6.51 13.02
N ALA A 145 -10.58 -6.22 13.47
CA ALA A 145 -11.18 -4.89 13.34
C ALA A 145 -10.33 -3.84 14.07
N MET A 146 -9.90 -4.12 15.31
CA MET A 146 -9.01 -3.23 16.05
C MET A 146 -7.69 -2.99 15.32
N PHE A 147 -7.05 -4.06 14.83
CA PHE A 147 -5.82 -3.93 14.08
C PHE A 147 -6.02 -3.13 12.79
N TYR A 148 -7.16 -3.30 12.11
CA TYR A 148 -7.51 -2.50 10.95
C TYR A 148 -7.62 -1.00 11.30
N PHE A 149 -8.28 -0.64 12.40
CA PHE A 149 -8.29 0.76 12.87
C PHE A 149 -6.89 1.25 13.27
N ALA A 150 -6.06 0.39 13.88
CA ALA A 150 -4.67 0.71 14.19
C ALA A 150 -3.90 1.02 12.88
N LEU A 151 -4.05 0.19 11.86
CA LEU A 151 -3.41 0.38 10.54
C LEU A 151 -3.83 1.71 9.88
N LEU A 152 -5.12 2.06 9.94
CA LEU A 152 -5.60 3.34 9.41
C LEU A 152 -4.97 4.54 10.12
N THR A 153 -4.74 4.41 11.43
CA THR A 153 -4.18 5.48 12.26
C THR A 153 -2.65 5.55 12.16
N THR A 154 -1.94 4.45 11.88
CA THR A 154 -0.47 4.43 11.68
C THR A 154 0.04 5.41 10.61
N SER A 155 -0.84 5.91 9.74
CA SER A 155 -0.55 6.96 8.76
C SER A 155 -0.25 8.35 9.34
N TYR A 156 -0.32 8.56 10.67
CA TYR A 156 -0.03 9.89 11.27
C TYR A 156 1.37 10.42 10.94
N MET A 157 2.38 9.56 10.73
CA MET A 157 3.71 10.01 10.31
C MET A 157 3.70 10.63 8.91
N THR A 158 2.93 10.06 7.98
CA THR A 158 2.73 10.65 6.65
C THR A 158 1.88 11.92 6.70
N ASP A 159 0.94 12.02 7.64
CA ASP A 159 0.17 13.24 7.86
C ASP A 159 1.06 14.38 8.39
N ILE A 160 2.02 14.08 9.29
CA ILE A 160 3.01 15.06 9.76
C ILE A 160 3.84 15.59 8.58
N GLN A 161 4.36 14.68 7.74
CA GLN A 161 5.12 15.06 6.54
C GLN A 161 4.27 15.91 5.58
N THR A 162 2.99 15.58 5.43
CA THR A 162 2.02 16.33 4.62
C THR A 162 1.88 17.76 5.15
N GLY A 163 1.67 17.92 6.46
CA GLY A 163 1.59 19.24 7.10
C GLY A 163 2.85 20.09 6.87
N PHE A 164 4.04 19.50 6.98
CA PHE A 164 5.30 20.20 6.70
C PHE A 164 5.43 20.63 5.23
N ILE A 165 5.11 19.75 4.28
CA ILE A 165 5.19 20.07 2.85
C ILE A 165 4.19 21.17 2.49
N ARG A 166 2.95 21.08 2.95
CA ARG A 166 1.95 22.13 2.73
C ARG A 166 2.38 23.45 3.36
N LEU A 167 2.98 23.45 4.54
CA LEU A 167 3.47 24.66 5.18
C LEU A 167 4.62 25.32 4.40
N ILE A 168 5.64 24.54 4.02
CA ILE A 168 6.82 25.04 3.30
C ILE A 168 6.45 25.55 1.91
N THR A 169 5.56 24.85 1.22
CA THR A 169 5.13 25.20 -0.15
C THR A 169 3.96 26.17 -0.18
N ARG A 170 3.53 26.69 0.97
CA ARG A 170 2.37 27.61 1.07
C ARG A 170 1.11 27.04 0.41
N ASP A 171 0.86 25.77 0.68
CA ASP A 171 -0.26 24.96 0.21
C ASP A 171 -0.29 24.71 -1.32
N GLU A 172 0.81 24.95 -2.04
CA GLU A 172 0.90 24.63 -3.47
C GLU A 172 1.04 23.12 -3.74
N TYR A 173 1.74 22.43 -2.85
CA TYR A 173 2.02 20.99 -2.93
C TYR A 173 1.68 20.28 -1.63
N THR A 174 1.42 18.99 -1.76
CA THR A 174 1.07 18.09 -0.67
C THR A 174 1.57 16.68 -0.99
N LEU A 175 1.49 15.75 -0.04
CA LEU A 175 1.74 14.33 -0.30
C LEU A 175 0.44 13.62 -0.67
N GLU A 176 0.56 12.60 -1.52
CA GLU A 176 -0.51 11.63 -1.72
C GLU A 176 -0.82 10.94 -0.39
N SER A 177 -2.02 11.20 0.14
CA SER A 177 -2.48 10.63 1.40
C SER A 177 -2.48 9.10 1.33
N PHE A 178 -2.03 8.40 2.38
CA PHE A 178 -2.09 6.93 2.39
C PHE A 178 -3.53 6.41 2.32
N THR A 179 -4.46 7.08 3.00
CA THR A 179 -5.90 6.79 2.92
C THR A 179 -6.72 8.08 2.86
N ASN A 180 -7.92 7.99 2.28
CA ASN A 180 -8.90 9.07 2.21
C ASN A 180 -10.23 8.61 2.81
N PHE A 181 -10.33 8.72 4.14
CA PHE A 181 -11.49 8.30 4.95
C PHE A 181 -12.13 6.98 4.45
N PRO A 182 -11.40 5.86 4.51
CA PRO A 182 -11.85 4.59 3.97
C PRO A 182 -13.09 4.05 4.67
N LEU A 183 -13.34 4.47 5.92
CA LEU A 183 -14.56 4.15 6.67
C LEU A 183 -15.85 4.72 6.05
N PHE A 184 -15.74 5.70 5.15
CA PHE A 184 -16.89 6.27 4.42
C PHE A 184 -17.10 5.66 3.02
N SER A 185 -16.44 4.53 2.74
CA SER A 185 -16.61 3.81 1.48
C SER A 185 -18.04 3.30 1.33
N ARG A 186 -18.66 3.55 0.18
CA ARG A 186 -20.05 3.13 -0.09
C ARG A 186 -20.17 1.83 -0.88
N SER A 187 -19.05 1.36 -1.42
CA SER A 187 -18.91 0.12 -2.19
C SER A 187 -17.45 -0.35 -2.12
N LEU A 188 -17.19 -1.61 -2.46
CA LEU A 188 -15.82 -2.13 -2.53
C LEU A 188 -15.00 -1.40 -3.60
N ARG A 189 -15.64 -1.01 -4.71
CA ARG A 189 -15.01 -0.21 -5.76
C ARG A 189 -14.58 1.18 -5.27
N ASP A 190 -15.38 1.81 -4.40
CA ASP A 190 -15.03 3.10 -3.80
C ASP A 190 -13.88 2.94 -2.79
N PHE A 191 -13.93 1.86 -1.99
CA PHE A 191 -12.89 1.51 -1.04
C PHE A 191 -11.52 1.33 -1.73
N TRP A 192 -11.41 0.34 -2.63
CA TRP A 192 -10.16 -0.03 -3.28
C TRP A 192 -9.72 0.97 -4.35
N GLY A 193 -10.67 1.61 -5.05
CA GLY A 193 -10.37 2.47 -6.19
C GLY A 193 -10.04 3.92 -5.83
N ARG A 194 -10.44 4.40 -4.64
CA ARG A 194 -10.35 5.83 -4.29
C ARG A 194 -9.88 6.12 -2.86
N ARG A 195 -10.10 5.23 -1.90
CA ARG A 195 -9.99 5.58 -0.48
C ARG A 195 -8.90 4.86 0.27
N TYR A 196 -8.67 3.58 -0.01
CA TYR A 196 -7.68 2.77 0.71
C TYR A 196 -6.35 2.69 -0.05
N ASN A 197 -5.23 2.78 0.68
CA ASN A 197 -3.87 2.64 0.19
C ASN A 197 -3.61 3.36 -1.15
N ARG A 198 -3.89 4.67 -1.17
CA ARG A 198 -3.87 5.46 -2.43
C ARG A 198 -2.47 5.56 -3.03
N LEU A 199 -1.41 5.42 -2.22
CA LEU A 199 -0.04 5.37 -2.71
C LEU A 199 0.17 4.18 -3.65
N VAL A 200 -0.06 2.96 -3.16
CA VAL A 200 0.04 1.74 -3.97
C VAL A 200 -1.04 1.72 -5.06
N GLY A 201 -2.26 2.14 -4.73
CA GLY A 201 -3.38 2.24 -5.67
C GLY A 201 -3.06 3.13 -6.88
N THR A 202 -2.39 4.26 -6.66
CA THR A 202 -1.95 5.17 -7.74
C THR A 202 -0.87 4.52 -8.60
N VAL A 203 0.16 3.90 -8.00
CA VAL A 203 1.18 3.18 -8.78
C VAL A 203 0.56 2.11 -9.65
N LEU A 204 -0.29 1.25 -9.07
CA LEU A 204 -0.98 0.16 -9.77
C LEU A 204 -1.90 0.70 -10.87
N LYS A 205 -2.64 1.79 -10.60
CA LYS A 205 -3.54 2.40 -11.57
C LYS A 205 -2.78 2.97 -12.76
N GLU A 206 -1.74 3.76 -12.52
CA GLU A 206 -0.98 4.44 -13.56
C GLU A 206 -0.03 3.51 -14.33
N SER A 207 0.45 2.45 -13.67
CA SER A 207 1.48 1.57 -14.22
C SER A 207 0.96 0.25 -14.75
N LEU A 208 -0.18 -0.24 -14.27
CA LEU A 208 -0.78 -1.48 -14.75
C LEU A 208 -2.16 -1.20 -15.35
N PHE A 209 -3.11 -0.75 -14.52
CA PHE A 209 -4.51 -0.67 -14.95
C PHE A 209 -4.68 0.21 -16.18
N GLN A 210 -4.19 1.45 -16.18
CA GLN A 210 -4.36 2.36 -17.32
C GLN A 210 -3.62 1.89 -18.59
N PRO A 211 -2.32 1.51 -18.54
CA PRO A 211 -1.61 1.00 -19.71
C PRO A 211 -2.19 -0.28 -20.30
N LEU A 212 -2.82 -1.14 -19.48
CA LEU A 212 -3.44 -2.38 -19.97
C LEU A 212 -4.61 -2.13 -20.94
N ASN A 213 -5.21 -0.94 -20.96
CA ASN A 213 -6.25 -0.60 -21.96
C ASN A 213 -5.73 -0.71 -23.42
N LEU A 214 -4.41 -0.65 -23.62
CA LEU A 214 -3.81 -0.82 -24.95
C LEU A 214 -3.89 -2.26 -25.46
N TYR A 215 -4.13 -3.23 -24.56
CA TYR A 215 -4.05 -4.66 -24.83
C TYR A 215 -5.34 -5.42 -24.46
N ILE A 216 -6.12 -4.88 -23.53
CA ILE A 216 -7.29 -5.54 -22.93
C ILE A 216 -8.47 -4.57 -22.94
N SER A 217 -9.59 -4.96 -23.54
CA SER A 217 -10.78 -4.12 -23.64
C SER A 217 -11.69 -4.20 -22.40
N SER A 218 -11.65 -5.31 -21.64
CA SER A 218 -12.47 -5.48 -20.43
C SER A 218 -11.80 -4.87 -19.21
N ARG A 219 -12.50 -3.91 -18.59
CA ARG A 219 -12.05 -3.25 -17.34
C ARG A 219 -12.01 -4.22 -16.16
N GLU A 220 -12.87 -5.23 -16.18
CA GLU A 220 -12.96 -6.27 -15.16
C GLU A 220 -11.71 -7.15 -15.20
N ILE A 221 -11.25 -7.55 -16.39
CA ILE A 221 -10.01 -8.32 -16.56
C ILE A 221 -8.80 -7.47 -16.14
N MET A 222 -8.76 -6.20 -16.52
CA MET A 222 -7.67 -5.30 -16.10
C MET A 222 -7.63 -5.10 -14.57
N ALA A 223 -8.79 -5.00 -13.94
CA ALA A 223 -8.90 -4.94 -12.48
C ALA A 223 -8.39 -6.26 -11.87
N LEU A 224 -8.81 -7.41 -12.39
CA LEU A 224 -8.34 -8.72 -11.93
C LEU A 224 -6.82 -8.86 -12.01
N ILE A 225 -6.20 -8.47 -13.13
CA ILE A 225 -4.73 -8.47 -13.26
C ILE A 225 -4.09 -7.56 -12.21
N THR A 226 -4.67 -6.40 -11.97
CA THR A 226 -4.16 -5.45 -10.97
C THR A 226 -4.24 -6.03 -9.55
N PHE A 227 -5.34 -6.70 -9.19
CA PHE A 227 -5.51 -7.40 -7.93
C PHE A 227 -4.57 -8.61 -7.81
N ILE A 228 -4.34 -9.37 -8.89
CA ILE A 228 -3.37 -10.48 -8.91
C ILE A 228 -1.97 -9.96 -8.58
N VAL A 229 -1.52 -8.88 -9.24
CA VAL A 229 -0.18 -8.32 -8.98
C VAL A 229 -0.08 -7.79 -7.55
N SER A 230 -1.12 -7.14 -7.03
CA SER A 230 -1.19 -6.73 -5.63
C SER A 230 -1.16 -7.94 -4.66
N GLY A 231 -1.86 -9.02 -5.00
CA GLY A 231 -1.87 -10.24 -4.20
C GLY A 231 -0.52 -10.93 -4.17
N LEU A 232 0.19 -11.00 -5.29
CA LEU A 232 1.55 -11.55 -5.35
C LEU A 232 2.54 -10.75 -4.48
N LEU A 233 2.42 -9.42 -4.45
CA LEU A 233 3.17 -8.58 -3.51
C LEU A 233 2.91 -9.00 -2.05
N HIS A 234 1.65 -9.16 -1.67
CA HIS A 234 1.31 -9.51 -0.28
C HIS A 234 1.74 -10.94 0.07
N VAL A 235 1.64 -11.89 -0.86
CA VAL A 235 2.21 -13.23 -0.70
C VAL A 235 3.72 -13.16 -0.48
N HIS A 236 4.42 -12.34 -1.26
CA HIS A 236 5.86 -12.16 -1.10
C HIS A 236 6.20 -11.58 0.29
N ILE A 237 5.43 -10.60 0.78
CA ILE A 237 5.58 -10.06 2.14
C ILE A 237 5.38 -11.17 3.19
N VAL A 238 4.31 -11.95 3.08
CA VAL A 238 3.99 -13.02 4.02
C VAL A 238 5.11 -14.08 4.05
N ILE A 239 5.67 -14.46 2.90
CA ILE A 239 6.77 -15.42 2.83
C ILE A 239 8.08 -14.83 3.38
N VAL A 240 8.46 -13.62 2.98
CA VAL A 240 9.78 -13.07 3.32
C VAL A 240 9.83 -12.45 4.70
N VAL A 241 8.80 -11.71 5.10
CA VAL A 241 8.78 -10.96 6.36
C VAL A 241 8.25 -11.82 7.50
N PHE A 242 7.18 -12.58 7.26
CA PHE A 242 6.54 -13.42 8.30
C PHE A 242 7.01 -14.87 8.28
N ASN A 243 7.71 -15.32 7.23
CA ASN A 243 8.11 -16.73 7.07
C ASN A 243 6.92 -17.70 7.13
N ASP A 244 5.73 -17.25 6.73
CA ASP A 244 4.49 -18.00 6.84
C ASP A 244 3.98 -18.43 5.45
N VAL A 245 4.56 -19.50 4.92
CA VAL A 245 4.12 -20.07 3.63
C VAL A 245 2.68 -20.58 3.69
N SER A 246 2.19 -20.98 4.88
CA SER A 246 0.84 -21.54 5.05
C SER A 246 -0.25 -20.52 4.76
N SER A 247 -0.02 -19.24 5.09
CA SER A 247 -0.95 -18.15 4.82
C SER A 247 -0.87 -17.59 3.40
N ALA A 248 0.07 -18.05 2.56
CA ALA A 248 0.27 -17.52 1.20
C ALA A 248 -0.98 -17.67 0.33
N LEU A 249 -1.59 -18.86 0.30
CA LEU A 249 -2.79 -19.09 -0.52
C LEU A 249 -3.97 -18.25 -0.04
N SER A 250 -4.19 -18.18 1.27
CA SER A 250 -5.25 -17.36 1.88
C SER A 250 -5.08 -15.89 1.55
N THR A 251 -3.83 -15.39 1.68
CA THR A 251 -3.48 -14.01 1.34
C THR A 251 -3.72 -13.70 -0.12
N PHE A 252 -3.35 -14.60 -1.03
CA PHE A 252 -3.63 -14.42 -2.46
C PHE A 252 -5.15 -14.44 -2.74
N ALA A 253 -5.86 -15.40 -2.16
CA ALA A 253 -7.30 -15.55 -2.32
C ALA A 253 -8.08 -14.31 -1.85
N PHE A 254 -7.61 -13.60 -0.82
CA PHE A 254 -8.19 -12.32 -0.39
C PHE A 254 -8.31 -11.32 -1.54
N PHE A 255 -7.26 -11.14 -2.34
CA PHE A 255 -7.26 -10.22 -3.46
C PHE A 255 -8.15 -10.70 -4.61
N ILE A 256 -8.19 -12.01 -4.87
CA ILE A 256 -9.07 -12.58 -5.89
C ILE A 256 -10.54 -12.39 -5.53
N VAL A 257 -10.92 -12.72 -4.28
CA VAL A 257 -12.29 -12.55 -3.77
C VAL A 257 -12.73 -11.09 -3.84
N ASN A 258 -11.87 -10.15 -3.41
CA ASN A 258 -12.17 -8.72 -3.50
C ASN A 258 -12.28 -8.22 -4.95
N SER A 259 -11.44 -8.74 -5.86
CA SER A 259 -11.53 -8.39 -7.28
C SER A 259 -12.84 -8.87 -7.90
N ILE A 260 -13.24 -10.10 -7.62
CA ILE A 260 -14.50 -10.67 -8.12
C ILE A 260 -15.68 -9.87 -7.57
N ALA A 261 -15.67 -9.55 -6.27
CA ALA A 261 -16.73 -8.76 -5.64
C ALA A 261 -16.83 -7.35 -6.26
N CYS A 262 -15.70 -6.68 -6.52
CA CYS A 262 -15.69 -5.40 -7.24
C CYS A 262 -16.25 -5.54 -8.67
N GLY A 263 -15.93 -6.64 -9.36
CA GLY A 263 -16.46 -6.95 -10.69
C GLY A 263 -17.98 -7.18 -10.68
N ILE A 264 -18.49 -7.92 -9.69
CA ILE A 264 -19.93 -8.14 -9.50
C ILE A 264 -20.63 -6.81 -9.21
N GLU A 265 -20.12 -5.98 -8.30
CA GLU A 265 -20.67 -4.64 -8.04
C GLU A 265 -20.72 -3.78 -9.31
N ALA A 266 -19.70 -3.86 -10.17
CA ALA A 266 -19.65 -3.13 -11.43
C ALA A 266 -20.66 -3.64 -12.46
N TYR A 267 -20.74 -4.96 -12.64
CA TYR A 267 -21.61 -5.61 -13.61
C TYR A 267 -23.09 -5.46 -13.24
N MET A 268 -23.41 -5.73 -11.98
CA MET A 268 -24.78 -5.66 -11.45
C MET A 268 -25.25 -4.23 -11.17
N LYS A 269 -24.35 -3.23 -11.30
CA LYS A 269 -24.62 -1.81 -11.02
C LYS A 269 -25.27 -1.60 -9.64
N ILE A 270 -24.78 -2.30 -8.63
CA ILE A 270 -25.34 -2.25 -7.27
C ILE A 270 -25.26 -0.82 -6.74
N GLN A 271 -26.42 -0.25 -6.41
CA GLN A 271 -26.54 1.06 -5.78
C GLN A 271 -27.41 0.91 -4.53
N LEU A 272 -26.76 0.96 -3.37
CA LEU A 272 -27.44 0.89 -2.08
C LEU A 272 -27.52 2.31 -1.48
N PRO A 273 -28.54 2.60 -0.65
CA PRO A 273 -28.56 3.79 0.18
C PRO A 273 -27.26 3.90 0.98
N GLN A 274 -26.75 5.13 1.15
CA GLN A 274 -25.43 5.38 1.73
C GLN A 274 -25.10 4.59 3.03
N PRO A 275 -25.95 4.58 4.07
CA PRO A 275 -25.62 3.85 5.29
C PRO A 275 -25.56 2.33 5.05
N LEU A 276 -26.46 1.80 4.22
CA LEU A 276 -26.50 0.37 3.91
C LEU A 276 -25.31 -0.06 3.05
N GLY A 277 -24.96 0.72 2.02
CA GLY A 277 -23.78 0.47 1.20
C GLY A 277 -22.48 0.47 2.02
N SER A 278 -22.36 1.43 2.93
CA SER A 278 -21.23 1.49 3.87
C SER A 278 -21.18 0.27 4.78
N LEU A 279 -22.31 -0.12 5.38
CA LEU A 279 -22.38 -1.29 6.26
C LEU A 279 -21.99 -2.57 5.52
N VAL A 280 -22.58 -2.82 4.34
CA VAL A 280 -22.30 -4.02 3.53
C VAL A 280 -20.84 -4.06 3.11
N THR A 281 -20.27 -2.93 2.68
CA THR A 281 -18.86 -2.84 2.28
C THR A 281 -17.94 -3.22 3.42
N HIS A 282 -18.13 -2.65 4.61
CA HIS A 282 -17.25 -2.90 5.75
C HIS A 282 -17.47 -4.28 6.36
N LEU A 283 -18.70 -4.80 6.34
CA LEU A 283 -18.96 -6.19 6.74
C LEU A 283 -18.24 -7.16 5.81
N PHE A 284 -18.30 -6.96 4.50
CA PHE A 284 -17.57 -7.80 3.54
C PHE A 284 -16.05 -7.72 3.75
N LEU A 285 -15.51 -6.52 3.93
CA LEU A 285 -14.08 -6.33 4.22
C LEU A 285 -13.68 -7.02 5.52
N LEU A 286 -14.49 -6.91 6.57
CA LEU A 286 -14.22 -7.56 7.85
C LEU A 286 -14.29 -9.08 7.75
N LEU A 287 -15.25 -9.63 7.01
CA LEU A 287 -15.41 -11.07 6.79
C LEU A 287 -14.23 -11.67 6.02
N THR A 288 -13.67 -10.92 5.06
CA THR A 288 -12.53 -11.38 4.25
C THR A 288 -11.17 -11.02 4.86
N ALA A 289 -11.11 -10.06 5.79
CA ALA A 289 -9.88 -9.57 6.41
C ALA A 289 -8.99 -10.66 7.03
N PRO A 290 -9.48 -11.71 7.74
CA PRO A 290 -8.62 -12.75 8.31
C PRO A 290 -7.70 -13.41 7.30
N MET A 291 -8.11 -13.47 6.02
CA MET A 291 -7.34 -14.10 4.95
C MET A 291 -6.00 -13.40 4.66
N CYS A 292 -5.92 -12.08 4.90
CA CYS A 292 -4.71 -11.28 4.64
C CYS A 292 -4.14 -10.63 5.92
N ILE A 293 -5.02 -10.17 6.80
CA ILE A 293 -4.65 -9.45 8.03
C ILE A 293 -4.40 -10.40 9.20
N GLY A 294 -4.96 -11.62 9.18
CA GLY A 294 -4.84 -12.58 10.29
C GLY A 294 -3.38 -12.95 10.63
N VAL A 295 -2.47 -12.91 9.65
CA VAL A 295 -1.03 -13.15 9.87
C VAL A 295 -0.45 -12.13 10.87
N TYR A 296 -0.90 -10.88 10.82
CA TYR A 296 -0.41 -9.80 11.68
C TYR A 296 -0.95 -9.93 13.10
N THR A 297 -2.20 -10.38 13.25
CA THR A 297 -2.85 -10.43 14.57
C THR A 297 -2.51 -11.69 15.35
N ARG A 298 -2.17 -12.79 14.66
CA ARG A 298 -1.72 -14.06 15.26
C ARG A 298 -0.23 -14.09 15.60
N GLU A 299 0.59 -13.26 14.94
CA GLU A 299 2.03 -13.23 15.18
C GLU A 299 2.34 -12.57 16.54
N VAL A 300 2.84 -13.38 17.48
CA VAL A 300 3.11 -12.98 18.86
C VAL A 300 4.13 -11.85 18.94
N ALA A 301 5.15 -11.90 18.08
CA ALA A 301 6.23 -10.91 18.11
C ALA A 301 5.87 -9.60 17.38
N TYR A 302 4.73 -9.52 16.68
CA TYR A 302 4.44 -8.38 15.82
C TYR A 302 4.36 -7.05 16.59
N PHE A 303 3.53 -6.95 17.61
CA PHE A 303 3.36 -5.70 18.37
C PHE A 303 4.59 -5.32 19.22
N PRO A 304 5.27 -6.26 19.91
CA PRO A 304 6.50 -5.94 20.63
C PRO A 304 7.63 -5.42 19.73
N VAL A 305 7.77 -5.98 18.51
CA VAL A 305 8.82 -5.55 17.56
C VAL A 305 8.47 -4.23 16.89
N ASN A 306 7.18 -3.92 16.71
CA ASN A 306 6.69 -2.76 15.98
C ASN A 306 6.05 -1.72 16.91
N VAL A 307 6.85 -1.17 17.81
CA VAL A 307 6.40 -0.06 18.68
C VAL A 307 6.07 1.16 17.79
N PRO A 308 4.86 1.74 17.89
CA PRO A 308 4.52 2.92 17.12
C PRO A 308 5.47 4.07 17.42
N PRO A 309 5.89 4.85 16.42
CA PRO A 309 6.73 6.00 16.68
C PRO A 309 6.07 6.97 17.67
N LEU A 310 6.90 7.59 18.50
CA LEU A 310 6.52 8.48 19.60
C LEU A 310 5.81 7.82 20.79
N TYR A 311 5.60 6.49 20.82
CA TYR A 311 4.85 5.82 21.91
C TYR A 311 5.42 6.05 23.32
N ASP A 312 6.75 6.11 23.45
CA ASP A 312 7.40 6.29 24.77
C ASP A 312 7.55 7.77 25.18
N ASN A 313 7.05 8.72 24.38
CA ASN A 313 7.14 10.13 24.72
C ASN A 313 6.15 10.51 25.83
N LYS A 314 6.69 11.12 26.90
CA LYS A 314 5.91 11.55 28.08
C LYS A 314 4.85 12.62 27.79
N TRP A 315 4.95 13.32 26.66
CA TRP A 315 4.02 14.41 26.31
C TRP A 315 2.75 13.92 25.62
N ILE A 316 2.71 12.66 25.19
CA ILE A 316 1.52 12.08 24.57
C ILE A 316 0.69 11.41 25.68
N PRO A 317 -0.58 11.80 25.87
CA PRO A 317 -1.41 11.24 26.92
C PRO A 317 -1.64 9.75 26.67
N LYS A 318 -1.37 8.93 27.70
CA LYS A 318 -1.76 7.52 27.72
C LYS A 318 -3.14 7.39 28.37
N PHE A 319 -4.07 6.83 27.62
CA PHE A 319 -5.44 6.60 28.08
C PHE A 319 -5.59 5.18 28.60
N SER A 320 -6.44 4.98 29.60
CA SER A 320 -6.74 3.65 30.11
C SER A 320 -7.34 2.76 29.01
N ILE A 321 -6.81 1.55 28.88
CA ILE A 321 -7.38 0.52 28.00
C ILE A 321 -8.41 -0.34 28.76
N PRO A 322 -9.39 -0.93 28.06
CA PRO A 322 -10.29 -1.92 28.65
C PRO A 322 -9.54 -3.14 29.16
N SER A 323 -9.97 -3.69 30.29
CA SER A 323 -9.41 -4.94 30.86
C SER A 323 -9.84 -6.20 30.10
N VAL A 324 -10.85 -6.09 29.25
CA VAL A 324 -11.40 -7.21 28.47
C VAL A 324 -10.79 -7.21 27.09
N CYS A 325 -10.30 -8.38 26.67
CA CYS A 325 -9.86 -8.58 25.31
C CYS A 325 -11.03 -8.87 24.38
N PRO A 326 -11.11 -8.20 23.21
CA PRO A 326 -12.13 -8.48 22.22
C PRO A 326 -11.95 -9.89 21.65
N LYS A 327 -13.01 -10.69 21.74
CA LYS A 327 -13.05 -12.08 21.26
C LYS A 327 -13.78 -12.21 19.94
#